data_AF-A0A0G1Z369-F1
#
_entry.id   AF-A0A0G1Z369-F1
#
_cell.length_a   1.000
_cell.length_b   1.000
_cell.length_c   1.000
_cell.angle_alpha   90.00
_cell.angle_beta   90.00
_cell.angle_gamma   90.00
#
_symmetry.space_group_name_H-M   'P 1'
#
loop_
_entity.id
_entity.type
_entity.pdbx_description
1 polymer ?
#
loop_
_entity_poly.entity_id
_entity_poly.type
_entity_poly.pdbx_seq_one_letter_code
_entity_poly.pdbx_strand_id
1 'polypeptide(L)'
;MSSLYLSIDLDVFACAVGTHFLVDRMKPHFDRIMGEVVRRDTAERRVKVVMSHEKLLPAINRSGCTELWNVDYHSDLENAVDTIQEPWRCDEVDCGTWVSFVHWRKTGKFVWVQPHGSSWNNRNEGRCDSHRCLPDGNPFIQTDLTDWSRTKVHNLSITIPWSKVTHVGIAGSPDYTCLDCLKKLVAEASPEIQTWFKRKTVFLRASQWLHTNSKILRTPCLLSSASQIC
;
A
#
# COMPACT_ATOMS: atom_id res chain seq x y z
N MET A 1 5.38 8.31 -25.29
CA MET A 1 5.94 8.68 -23.97
C MET A 1 5.52 7.61 -22.97
N SER A 2 6.39 7.19 -22.05
CA SER A 2 6.03 6.18 -21.02
C SER A 2 5.02 6.76 -20.01
N SER A 3 3.89 6.10 -19.81
CA SER A 3 2.85 6.47 -18.84
C SER A 3 3.06 5.75 -17.50
N LEU A 4 2.93 6.51 -16.41
CA LEU A 4 3.12 6.04 -15.04
C LEU A 4 1.80 6.08 -14.24
N TYR A 5 1.54 4.99 -13.52
CA TYR A 5 0.51 4.92 -12.47
C TYR A 5 1.19 5.09 -11.11
N LEU A 6 0.75 6.06 -10.32
CA LEU A 6 1.22 6.26 -8.95
C LEU A 6 0.20 5.65 -7.99
N SER A 7 0.58 4.58 -7.30
CA SER A 7 -0.21 4.00 -6.20
C SER A 7 0.34 4.48 -4.87
N ILE A 8 -0.53 4.86 -3.95
CA ILE A 8 -0.16 5.37 -2.63
C ILE A 8 -0.98 4.63 -1.59
N ASP A 9 -0.34 3.89 -0.70
CA ASP A 9 -0.94 3.48 0.56
C ASP A 9 -0.76 4.59 1.59
N LEU A 10 -1.79 4.93 2.36
CA LEU A 10 -1.67 5.91 3.44
C LEU A 10 -0.94 5.38 4.66
N ASP A 11 -0.81 4.06 4.80
CA ASP A 11 -0.06 3.46 5.91
C ASP A 11 1.45 3.83 5.85
N VAL A 12 1.98 4.15 4.67
CA VAL A 12 3.37 4.61 4.48
C VAL A 12 3.69 5.85 5.31
N PHE A 13 2.68 6.71 5.55
CA PHE A 13 2.83 7.94 6.33
C PHE A 13 2.33 7.78 7.77
N ALA A 14 1.43 6.82 8.00
CA ALA A 14 0.68 6.68 9.24
C ALA A 14 0.60 5.21 9.71
N CYS A 15 1.71 4.46 9.61
CA CYS A 15 1.76 3.03 9.93
C CYS A 15 1.39 2.74 11.40
N ALA A 16 0.55 1.73 11.63
CA ALA A 16 0.14 1.28 12.95
C ALA A 16 1.25 0.57 13.74
N VAL A 17 2.27 0.05 13.05
CA VAL A 17 3.26 -0.87 13.64
C VAL A 17 4.43 -0.14 14.34
N GLY A 18 4.47 1.20 14.36
CA GLY A 18 5.66 1.90 14.87
C GLY A 18 5.53 3.38 15.21
N THR A 19 4.76 3.70 16.26
CA THR A 19 4.84 4.93 17.09
C THR A 19 4.48 6.30 16.46
N HIS A 20 3.82 7.15 17.26
CA HIS A 20 3.56 8.57 16.95
C HIS A 20 4.81 9.38 16.56
N PHE A 21 6.01 8.90 16.88
CA PHE A 21 7.28 9.56 16.58
C PHE A 21 7.59 9.64 15.08
N LEU A 22 6.94 8.80 14.25
CA LEU A 22 7.13 8.84 12.80
C LEU A 22 6.33 9.95 12.12
N VAL A 23 5.25 10.46 12.74
CA VAL A 23 4.38 11.46 12.10
C VAL A 23 5.16 12.72 11.70
N ASP A 24 5.95 13.26 12.63
CA ASP A 24 6.69 14.50 12.39
C ASP A 24 7.79 14.31 11.34
N ARG A 25 8.37 13.09 11.27
CA ARG A 25 9.34 12.72 10.23
C ARG A 25 8.70 12.50 8.87
N MET A 26 7.49 11.95 8.83
CA MET A 26 6.76 11.66 7.59
C MET A 26 6.05 12.89 7.03
N LYS A 27 5.76 13.89 7.86
CA LYS A 27 5.01 15.09 7.46
C LYS A 27 5.59 15.79 6.23
N PRO A 28 6.91 16.06 6.10
CA PRO A 28 7.44 16.70 4.90
C PRO A 28 7.22 15.87 3.63
N HIS A 29 7.27 14.54 3.73
CA HIS A 29 7.00 13.64 2.61
C HIS A 29 5.51 13.61 2.27
N PHE A 30 4.66 13.53 3.29
CA PHE A 30 3.20 13.61 3.17
C PHE A 30 2.77 14.90 2.48
N ASP A 31 3.19 16.07 2.99
CA ASP A 31 2.84 17.38 2.45
C ASP A 31 3.27 17.52 0.98
N ARG A 32 4.50 17.10 0.67
CA ARG A 32 5.04 17.17 -0.71
C ARG A 32 4.27 16.28 -1.68
N ILE A 33 4.02 15.02 -1.31
CA ILE A 33 3.36 14.06 -2.19
C ILE A 33 1.87 14.40 -2.31
N MET A 34 1.19 14.60 -1.18
CA MET A 34 -0.25 14.91 -1.17
C MET A 34 -0.56 16.29 -1.75
N GLY A 35 0.32 17.28 -1.58
CA GLY A 35 0.17 18.58 -2.24
C GLY A 35 0.08 18.45 -3.77
N GLU A 36 0.96 17.64 -4.36
CA GLU A 36 0.93 17.37 -5.80
C GLU A 36 -0.28 16.54 -6.25
N VAL A 37 -0.70 15.55 -5.45
CA VAL A 37 -1.94 14.79 -5.69
C VAL A 37 -3.13 15.73 -5.71
N VAL A 38 -3.28 16.60 -4.71
CA VAL A 38 -4.43 17.51 -4.57
C VAL A 38 -4.46 18.52 -5.70
N ARG A 39 -3.31 19.06 -6.08
CA ARG A 39 -3.16 19.98 -7.22
C ARG A 39 -3.65 19.32 -8.51
N ARG A 40 -3.29 18.06 -8.74
CA ARG A 40 -3.68 17.28 -9.93
C ARG A 40 -5.13 16.83 -9.92
N ASP A 41 -5.67 16.39 -8.79
CA ASP A 41 -7.08 15.97 -8.71
C ASP A 41 -8.02 17.14 -8.98
N THR A 42 -7.67 18.33 -8.50
CA THR A 42 -8.46 19.54 -8.72
C THR A 42 -8.50 19.93 -10.20
N ALA A 43 -7.40 19.70 -10.93
CA ALA A 43 -7.30 20.01 -12.35
C ALA A 43 -7.96 18.95 -13.25
N GLU A 44 -7.80 17.65 -12.93
CA GLU A 44 -8.09 16.56 -13.88
C GLU A 44 -9.08 15.51 -13.37
N ARG A 45 -9.41 15.50 -12.07
CA ARG A 45 -10.27 14.50 -11.39
C ARG A 45 -9.84 13.04 -11.62
N ARG A 46 -8.51 12.80 -11.60
CA ARG A 46 -7.93 11.48 -11.90
C ARG A 46 -7.47 10.68 -10.69
N VAL A 47 -7.81 11.12 -9.47
CA VAL A 47 -7.45 10.38 -8.26
C VAL A 47 -8.53 9.38 -7.87
N LYS A 48 -8.22 8.09 -8.00
CA LYS A 48 -9.04 7.00 -7.49
C LYS A 48 -8.71 6.77 -6.02
N VAL A 49 -9.71 6.84 -5.15
CA VAL A 49 -9.56 6.51 -3.72
C VAL A 49 -10.32 5.22 -3.44
N VAL A 50 -9.69 4.29 -2.73
CA VAL A 50 -10.26 2.99 -2.33
C VAL A 50 -9.93 2.68 -0.86
N MET A 51 -10.58 1.67 -0.31
CA MET A 51 -10.36 1.28 1.08
C MET A 51 -9.08 0.46 1.25
N SER A 52 -8.91 -0.59 0.46
CA SER A 52 -7.77 -1.51 0.54
C SER A 52 -7.02 -1.51 -0.79
N HIS A 53 -5.71 -1.73 -0.73
CA HIS A 53 -4.80 -1.44 -1.83
C HIS A 53 -5.06 -2.28 -3.07
N GLU A 54 -5.45 -3.54 -2.88
CA GLU A 54 -5.80 -4.45 -3.97
C GLU A 54 -7.00 -3.97 -4.80
N LYS A 55 -7.85 -3.10 -4.25
CA LYS A 55 -8.97 -2.49 -4.99
C LYS A 55 -8.51 -1.47 -6.04
N LEU A 56 -7.25 -1.08 -6.06
CA LEU A 56 -6.67 -0.28 -7.15
C LEU A 56 -6.39 -1.12 -8.40
N LEU A 57 -6.24 -2.43 -8.28
CA LEU A 57 -5.84 -3.32 -9.37
C LEU A 57 -6.67 -3.15 -10.66
N PRO A 58 -8.02 -3.09 -10.63
CA PRO A 58 -8.80 -2.90 -11.86
C PRO A 58 -8.52 -1.55 -12.53
N ALA A 59 -8.24 -0.49 -11.77
CA ALA A 59 -7.90 0.82 -12.31
C ALA A 59 -6.49 0.82 -12.92
N ILE A 60 -5.53 0.16 -12.25
CA ILE A 60 -4.15 -0.01 -12.75
C ILE A 60 -4.16 -0.76 -14.09
N ASN A 61 -4.83 -1.91 -14.17
CA ASN A 61 -4.86 -2.72 -15.39
C ASN A 61 -5.59 -2.03 -16.56
N ARG A 62 -6.53 -1.10 -16.30
CA ARG A 62 -7.22 -0.32 -17.34
C ARG A 62 -6.51 0.99 -17.73
N SER A 63 -5.52 1.43 -16.96
CA SER A 63 -4.88 2.74 -17.16
C SER A 63 -4.04 2.86 -18.43
N GLY A 64 -3.63 1.73 -19.03
CA GLY A 64 -2.65 1.71 -20.12
C GLY A 64 -1.23 2.10 -19.69
N CYS A 65 -0.97 2.27 -18.40
CA CYS A 65 0.37 2.46 -17.86
C CYS A 65 1.21 1.19 -18.01
N THR A 66 2.51 1.36 -18.17
CA THR A 66 3.50 0.26 -18.16
C THR A 66 4.56 0.45 -17.07
N GLU A 67 4.38 1.47 -16.24
CA GLU A 67 5.21 1.79 -15.08
C GLU A 67 4.29 2.03 -13.87
N LEU A 68 4.58 1.37 -12.75
CA LEU A 68 3.86 1.46 -11.49
C LEU A 68 4.85 1.88 -10.42
N TRP A 69 4.56 2.99 -9.75
CA TRP A 69 5.26 3.40 -8.54
C TRP A 69 4.33 3.17 -7.36
N ASN A 70 4.70 2.25 -6.47
CA ASN A 70 3.99 1.94 -5.24
C ASN A 70 4.64 2.69 -4.06
N VAL A 71 3.98 3.74 -3.57
CA VAL A 71 4.41 4.49 -2.37
C VAL A 71 3.71 3.88 -1.17
N ASP A 72 4.41 3.05 -0.42
CA ASP A 72 3.76 2.05 0.42
C ASP A 72 4.64 1.60 1.59
N TYR A 73 3.97 1.28 2.70
CA TYR A 73 4.41 0.39 3.77
C TYR A 73 5.22 -0.80 3.23
N HIS A 74 4.49 -1.51 2.37
CA HIS A 74 4.66 -2.88 1.97
C HIS A 74 5.11 -2.95 0.52
N SER A 75 5.89 -3.96 0.18
CA SER A 75 6.35 -4.13 -1.20
C SER A 75 5.27 -4.81 -2.07
N ASP A 76 4.40 -5.58 -1.43
CA ASP A 76 3.34 -6.42 -2.02
C ASP A 76 3.85 -7.37 -3.12
N LEU A 77 5.15 -7.62 -3.12
CA LEU A 77 5.81 -8.45 -4.10
C LEU A 77 5.61 -9.92 -3.75
N GLU A 78 4.92 -10.61 -4.64
CA GLU A 78 4.75 -12.06 -4.58
C GLU A 78 5.17 -12.67 -5.91
N ASN A 79 5.93 -13.76 -5.93
CA ASN A 79 6.06 -14.53 -7.16
C ASN A 79 4.72 -15.17 -7.53
N ALA A 80 4.14 -14.77 -8.66
CA ALA A 80 3.05 -15.52 -9.25
C ALA A 80 3.62 -16.81 -9.84
N VAL A 81 3.53 -17.92 -9.12
CA VAL A 81 4.03 -19.21 -9.60
C VAL A 81 3.12 -19.66 -10.76
N ASP A 82 3.57 -19.43 -12.00
CA ASP A 82 2.86 -19.81 -13.24
C ASP A 82 2.82 -21.35 -13.46
N THR A 83 3.35 -22.15 -12.52
CA THR A 83 3.40 -23.63 -12.61
C THR A 83 2.58 -24.30 -11.50
N ILE A 84 1.79 -25.30 -11.90
CA ILE A 84 0.64 -25.87 -11.17
C ILE A 84 1.01 -26.74 -9.94
N GLN A 85 2.24 -26.74 -9.44
CA GLN A 85 2.71 -27.81 -8.53
C GLN A 85 3.20 -27.41 -7.13
N GLU A 86 3.16 -26.14 -6.73
CA GLU A 86 3.58 -25.73 -5.38
C GLU A 86 2.37 -25.54 -4.43
N PRO A 87 2.38 -26.12 -3.21
CA PRO A 87 1.30 -25.96 -2.22
C PRO A 87 1.20 -24.54 -1.64
N TRP A 88 2.10 -23.63 -2.03
CA TRP A 88 2.21 -22.24 -1.56
C TRP A 88 1.63 -21.22 -2.54
N ARG A 89 0.71 -21.65 -3.40
CA ARG A 89 0.11 -20.82 -4.44
C ARG A 89 -0.50 -19.55 -3.84
N CYS A 90 -0.08 -18.39 -4.34
CA CYS A 90 -0.86 -17.16 -4.21
C CYS A 90 -1.88 -17.11 -5.35
N ASP A 91 -3.06 -17.68 -5.11
CA ASP A 91 -4.22 -17.57 -6.01
C ASP A 91 -5.26 -16.55 -5.54
N GLU A 92 -5.07 -15.99 -4.34
CA GLU A 92 -5.91 -14.95 -3.78
C GLU A 92 -5.31 -13.56 -4.05
N VAL A 93 -6.15 -12.64 -4.51
CA VAL A 93 -5.80 -11.22 -4.61
C VAL A 93 -6.08 -10.58 -3.26
N ASP A 94 -5.03 -10.19 -2.54
CA ASP A 94 -5.12 -9.46 -1.27
C ASP A 94 -4.11 -8.30 -1.18
N CYS A 95 -4.08 -7.60 -0.04
CA CYS A 95 -3.19 -6.47 0.16
C CYS A 95 -1.70 -6.81 -0.01
N GLY A 96 -1.26 -8.04 0.28
CA GLY A 96 0.16 -8.43 0.21
C GLY A 96 0.60 -8.97 -1.15
N THR A 97 -0.33 -9.17 -2.09
CA THR A 97 -0.08 -9.98 -3.30
C THR A 97 -0.63 -9.36 -4.58
N TRP A 98 -1.42 -8.29 -4.48
CA TRP A 98 -2.17 -7.73 -5.61
C TRP A 98 -1.27 -7.28 -6.78
N VAL A 99 -0.04 -6.86 -6.50
CA VAL A 99 0.93 -6.42 -7.52
C VAL A 99 1.23 -7.54 -8.52
N SER A 100 1.15 -8.80 -8.09
CA SER A 100 1.36 -10.00 -8.91
C SER A 100 0.24 -10.25 -9.93
N PHE A 101 -0.87 -9.54 -9.81
CA PHE A 101 -2.00 -9.59 -10.73
C PHE A 101 -2.02 -8.41 -11.71
N VAL A 102 -1.00 -7.54 -11.68
CA VAL A 102 -0.81 -6.50 -12.70
C VAL A 102 -0.47 -7.18 -14.03
N HIS A 103 -1.29 -6.95 -15.07
CA HIS A 103 -1.24 -7.71 -16.32
C HIS A 103 0.09 -7.59 -17.07
N TRP A 104 0.78 -6.48 -16.89
CA TRP A 104 2.05 -6.17 -17.53
C TRP A 104 3.25 -6.30 -16.59
N ARG A 105 3.11 -6.94 -15.42
CA ARG A 105 4.17 -7.04 -14.41
C ARG A 105 5.52 -7.53 -14.96
N LYS A 106 5.49 -8.51 -15.87
CA LYS A 106 6.71 -9.13 -16.44
C LYS A 106 7.41 -8.22 -17.46
N THR A 107 6.66 -7.36 -18.14
CA THR A 107 7.17 -6.52 -19.24
C THR A 107 7.37 -5.06 -18.85
N GLY A 108 6.60 -4.55 -17.90
CA GLY A 108 6.66 -3.19 -17.40
C GLY A 108 7.73 -2.96 -16.35
N LYS A 109 7.61 -1.83 -15.66
CA LYS A 109 8.52 -1.40 -14.60
C LYS A 109 7.77 -1.21 -13.29
N PHE A 110 8.27 -1.85 -12.24
CA PHE A 110 7.78 -1.66 -10.87
C PHE A 110 8.82 -0.90 -10.05
N VAL A 111 8.35 0.08 -9.30
CA VAL A 111 9.15 0.87 -8.35
C VAL A 111 8.43 0.87 -7.02
N TRP A 112 9.08 0.36 -5.98
CA TRP A 112 8.61 0.47 -4.62
C TRP A 112 9.30 1.67 -3.95
N VAL A 113 8.50 2.57 -3.39
CA VAL A 113 8.93 3.75 -2.66
C VAL A 113 8.53 3.59 -1.20
N GLN A 114 9.50 3.21 -0.37
CA GLN A 114 9.28 2.85 1.03
C GLN A 114 9.73 3.96 2.00
N PRO A 115 9.29 3.93 3.27
CA PRO A 115 9.67 4.96 4.23
C PRO A 115 11.08 4.79 4.82
N HIS A 116 11.71 3.61 4.69
CA HIS A 116 13.01 3.31 5.30
C HIS A 116 14.21 3.85 4.51
N GLY A 117 15.34 4.04 5.21
CA GLY A 117 16.59 4.57 4.67
C GLY A 117 17.34 3.61 3.74
N SER A 118 18.40 4.11 3.10
CA SER A 118 19.16 3.47 2.00
C SER A 118 19.83 2.12 2.31
N SER A 119 19.83 1.65 3.56
CA SER A 119 20.32 0.32 3.94
C SER A 119 19.29 -0.80 3.71
N TRP A 120 18.02 -0.44 3.51
CA TRP A 120 16.92 -1.39 3.25
C TRP A 120 16.76 -1.60 1.74
N ASN A 121 17.70 -2.32 1.13
CA ASN A 121 17.61 -2.75 -0.28
C ASN A 121 16.94 -4.14 -0.44
N ASN A 122 16.36 -4.66 0.64
CA ASN A 122 15.79 -5.98 0.65
C ASN A 122 14.37 -5.95 0.07
N ARG A 123 14.22 -6.42 -1.17
CA ARG A 123 12.91 -6.59 -1.82
C ARG A 123 12.02 -7.61 -1.12
N ASN A 124 12.60 -8.43 -0.25
CA ASN A 124 11.89 -9.49 0.46
C ASN A 124 11.08 -8.95 1.63
N GLU A 125 11.37 -7.72 2.10
CA GLU A 125 10.67 -7.10 3.22
C GLU A 125 9.38 -6.41 2.76
N GLY A 126 8.29 -6.55 3.54
CA GLY A 126 7.01 -5.89 3.26
C GLY A 126 5.89 -6.74 2.65
N ARG A 127 5.82 -8.06 2.92
CA ARG A 127 4.61 -8.88 2.68
C ARG A 127 3.61 -8.69 3.85
N CYS A 128 2.31 -8.59 3.59
CA CYS A 128 1.26 -8.42 4.63
C CYS A 128 0.82 -9.72 5.34
N ASP A 129 1.35 -10.88 4.97
CA ASP A 129 0.78 -12.18 5.29
C ASP A 129 1.76 -13.08 6.06
N SER A 130 1.93 -12.74 7.34
CA SER A 130 2.72 -13.50 8.31
C SER A 130 2.12 -14.81 8.79
N HIS A 131 0.84 -15.06 8.55
CA HIS A 131 0.12 -16.11 9.29
C HIS A 131 -0.54 -17.17 8.43
N ARG A 132 -0.51 -17.04 7.10
CA ARG A 132 -1.10 -18.06 6.23
C ARG A 132 -0.10 -18.98 5.55
N CYS A 133 1.20 -18.66 5.56
CA CYS A 133 2.15 -19.39 4.72
C CYS A 133 3.39 -19.98 5.40
N LEU A 134 3.76 -19.68 6.65
CA LEU A 134 4.86 -20.42 7.33
C LEU A 134 4.67 -20.47 8.86
N PRO A 135 4.91 -21.61 9.52
CA PRO A 135 4.76 -21.73 10.98
C PRO A 135 5.79 -20.93 11.79
N ASP A 136 7.03 -20.76 11.31
CA ASP A 136 8.16 -20.37 12.18
C ASP A 136 9.12 -19.30 11.59
N GLY A 137 8.70 -18.52 10.58
CA GLY A 137 9.57 -17.61 9.82
C GLY A 137 9.18 -16.13 9.93
N ASN A 138 10.18 -15.24 9.82
CA ASN A 138 9.95 -13.79 9.68
C ASN A 138 8.93 -13.55 8.52
N PRO A 139 7.80 -12.86 8.78
CA PRO A 139 6.75 -12.60 7.79
C PRO A 139 7.21 -11.96 6.48
N PHE A 140 8.38 -11.33 6.53
CA PHE A 140 8.89 -10.39 5.56
C PHE A 140 10.12 -10.96 4.84
N ILE A 141 10.18 -12.28 4.64
CA ILE A 141 11.27 -12.93 3.90
C ILE A 141 10.69 -13.91 2.88
N GLN A 142 10.53 -13.45 1.65
CA GLN A 142 10.50 -14.33 0.48
C GLN A 142 11.93 -14.69 0.06
N THR A 143 12.17 -15.92 -0.37
CA THR A 143 13.47 -16.33 -0.92
C THR A 143 13.52 -16.29 -2.44
N ASP A 144 12.37 -16.28 -3.13
CA ASP A 144 12.29 -16.18 -4.59
C ASP A 144 11.41 -14.99 -5.03
N LEU A 145 12.08 -13.99 -5.62
CA LEU A 145 11.48 -12.81 -6.28
C LEU A 145 12.02 -12.66 -7.71
N THR A 146 12.32 -13.77 -8.39
CA THR A 146 12.91 -13.79 -9.74
C THR A 146 12.06 -13.03 -10.78
N ASP A 147 10.73 -13.13 -10.72
CA ASP A 147 9.79 -12.38 -11.58
C ASP A 147 9.91 -10.86 -11.36
N TRP A 148 10.43 -10.45 -10.20
CA TRP A 148 10.61 -9.06 -9.77
C TRP A 148 12.05 -8.57 -9.84
N SER A 149 12.91 -9.26 -10.59
CA SER A 149 14.31 -8.87 -10.83
C SER A 149 14.45 -7.43 -11.35
N ARG A 150 13.44 -6.90 -12.04
CA ARG A 150 13.39 -5.53 -12.60
C ARG A 150 12.87 -4.46 -11.63
N THR A 151 12.41 -4.86 -10.45
CA THR A 151 11.94 -3.92 -9.42
C THR A 151 13.05 -3.00 -8.95
N LYS A 152 12.75 -1.71 -8.85
CA LYS A 152 13.60 -0.74 -8.18
C LYS A 152 13.00 -0.39 -6.82
N VAL A 153 13.87 -0.22 -5.84
CA VAL A 153 13.50 0.22 -4.50
C VAL A 153 14.08 1.61 -4.27
N HIS A 154 13.25 2.52 -3.78
CA HIS A 154 13.63 3.87 -3.41
C HIS A 154 13.03 4.20 -2.05
N ASN A 155 13.61 5.19 -1.37
CA ASN A 155 13.00 5.76 -0.18
C ASN A 155 12.10 6.96 -0.53
N LEU A 156 11.34 7.45 0.45
CA LEU A 156 10.47 8.61 0.29
C LEU A 156 11.18 9.92 -0.11
N SER A 157 12.51 10.00 -0.08
CA SER A 157 13.26 11.17 -0.56
C SER A 157 13.38 11.23 -2.08
N ILE A 158 12.97 10.19 -2.81
CA ILE A 158 12.95 10.18 -4.27
C ILE A 158 12.07 11.30 -4.84
N THR A 159 12.50 11.86 -5.97
CA THR A 159 11.67 12.76 -6.77
C THR A 159 10.75 11.95 -7.67
N ILE A 160 9.44 12.00 -7.41
CA ILE A 160 8.44 11.39 -8.27
C ILE A 160 8.44 12.13 -9.62
N PRO A 161 8.54 11.43 -10.77
CA PRO A 161 8.55 12.05 -12.08
C PRO A 161 7.13 12.46 -12.47
N TRP A 162 6.60 13.51 -11.84
CA TRP A 162 5.23 13.96 -11.98
C TRP A 162 4.80 14.21 -13.44
N SER A 163 5.72 14.57 -14.34
CA SER A 163 5.44 14.71 -15.78
C SER A 163 5.02 13.40 -16.47
N LYS A 164 5.34 12.23 -15.88
CA LYS A 164 4.92 10.91 -16.37
C LYS A 164 3.67 10.37 -15.68
N VAL A 165 3.30 10.93 -14.52
CA VAL A 165 2.14 10.48 -13.72
C VAL A 165 0.87 10.84 -14.47
N THR A 166 0.19 9.83 -15.00
CA THR A 166 -1.08 9.99 -15.73
C THR A 166 -2.30 9.61 -14.88
N HIS A 167 -2.09 8.75 -13.88
CA HIS A 167 -3.11 8.22 -12.99
C HIS A 167 -2.57 8.14 -11.56
N VAL A 168 -3.45 8.36 -10.58
CA VAL A 168 -3.13 8.23 -9.15
C VAL A 168 -4.20 7.37 -8.48
N GLY A 169 -3.76 6.36 -7.74
CA GLY A 169 -4.58 5.57 -6.82
C GLY A 169 -4.15 5.84 -5.38
N ILE A 170 -5.12 5.94 -4.47
CA ILE A 170 -4.88 6.07 -3.03
C ILE A 170 -5.68 5.00 -2.30
N ALA A 171 -5.00 4.21 -1.50
CA ALA A 171 -5.57 3.23 -0.58
C ALA A 171 -5.56 3.79 0.85
N GLY A 172 -6.64 3.56 1.60
CA GLY A 172 -6.71 3.98 3.00
C GLY A 172 -6.10 2.97 3.98
N SER A 173 -6.11 1.68 3.61
CA SER A 173 -5.62 0.53 4.35
C SER A 173 -5.88 0.60 5.84
N PRO A 174 -7.17 0.62 6.26
CA PRO A 174 -7.57 0.92 7.65
C PRO A 174 -7.07 -0.12 8.66
N ASP A 175 -6.70 -1.32 8.20
CA ASP A 175 -6.12 -2.37 9.02
C ASP A 175 -4.64 -2.08 9.39
N TYR A 176 -3.95 -1.25 8.60
CA TYR A 176 -2.52 -0.91 8.77
C TYR A 176 -2.28 0.58 9.07
N THR A 177 -3.25 1.44 8.76
CA THR A 177 -3.19 2.88 9.00
C THR A 177 -3.64 3.22 10.43
N CYS A 178 -2.74 3.77 11.23
CA CYS A 178 -3.07 4.45 12.47
C CYS A 178 -3.89 5.71 12.18
N LEU A 179 -5.20 5.60 12.37
CA LEU A 179 -6.15 6.67 12.05
C LEU A 179 -5.82 7.98 12.78
N ASP A 180 -5.33 7.93 14.02
CA ASP A 180 -5.00 9.13 14.78
C ASP A 180 -3.72 9.82 14.27
N CYS A 181 -2.74 9.05 13.82
CA CYS A 181 -1.57 9.59 13.12
C CYS A 181 -1.98 10.26 11.80
N LEU A 182 -2.85 9.62 11.01
CA LEU A 182 -3.35 10.21 9.77
C LEU A 182 -4.17 11.48 10.03
N LYS A 183 -5.03 11.49 11.06
CA LYS A 183 -5.77 12.70 11.45
C LYS A 183 -4.82 13.83 11.84
N LYS A 184 -3.76 13.54 12.59
CA LYS A 184 -2.73 14.52 12.95
C LYS A 184 -2.05 15.09 11.70
N LEU A 185 -1.57 14.24 10.80
CA LEU A 185 -0.97 14.64 9.51
C LEU A 185 -1.90 15.56 8.72
N VAL A 186 -3.17 15.17 8.57
CA VAL A 186 -4.15 15.97 7.82
C VAL A 186 -4.43 17.30 8.54
N ALA A 187 -4.58 17.32 9.86
CA ALA A 187 -4.86 18.53 10.62
C ALA A 187 -3.73 19.57 10.52
N GLU A 188 -2.48 19.11 10.41
CA GLU A 188 -1.29 19.96 10.28
C GLU A 188 -0.90 20.24 8.82
N ALA A 189 -1.59 19.65 7.84
CA ALA A 189 -1.36 19.87 6.42
C ALA A 189 -1.95 21.21 5.94
N SER A 190 -1.66 21.58 4.70
CA SER A 190 -2.22 22.80 4.10
C SER A 190 -3.76 22.76 4.02
N PRO A 191 -4.44 23.93 4.00
CA PRO A 191 -5.91 23.99 3.90
C PRO A 191 -6.48 23.24 2.68
N GLU A 192 -5.74 23.22 1.57
CA GLU A 192 -6.12 22.51 0.35
C GLU A 192 -6.16 21.00 0.57
N ILE A 193 -5.12 20.44 1.22
CA ILE A 193 -5.04 19.02 1.58
C ILE A 193 -6.17 18.67 2.54
N GLN A 194 -6.37 19.46 3.59
CA GLN A 194 -7.47 19.28 4.54
C GLN A 194 -8.83 19.24 3.84
N THR A 195 -9.07 20.19 2.93
CA THR A 195 -10.34 20.30 2.18
C THR A 195 -10.52 19.14 1.21
N TRP A 196 -9.45 18.68 0.56
CA TRP A 196 -9.46 17.51 -0.30
C TRP A 196 -9.81 16.25 0.48
N PHE A 197 -9.15 16.03 1.63
CA PHE A 197 -9.48 14.90 2.51
C PHE A 197 -10.93 15.00 2.93
N LYS A 198 -11.43 16.12 3.47
CA LYS A 198 -12.85 16.27 3.85
C LYS A 198 -13.82 15.88 2.72
N ARG A 199 -13.55 16.29 1.48
CA ARG A 199 -14.35 15.92 0.29
C ARG A 199 -14.33 14.42 -0.01
N LYS A 200 -13.19 13.75 0.17
CA LYS A 200 -13.02 12.31 -0.08
C LYS A 200 -13.38 11.45 1.15
N THR A 201 -13.37 12.00 2.37
CA THR A 201 -13.60 11.26 3.63
C THR A 201 -15.04 10.77 3.75
N VAL A 202 -15.99 11.34 3.01
CA VAL A 202 -17.34 10.77 2.87
C VAL A 202 -17.27 9.31 2.40
N PHE A 203 -16.34 8.99 1.49
CA PHE A 203 -16.09 7.62 1.04
C PHE A 203 -15.40 6.76 2.12
N LEU A 204 -14.44 7.32 2.86
CA LEU A 204 -13.72 6.59 3.90
C LEU A 204 -14.62 6.25 5.09
N ARG A 205 -15.48 7.19 5.54
CA ARG A 205 -16.41 6.98 6.67
C ARG A 205 -17.54 6.00 6.35
N ALA A 206 -18.16 6.10 5.16
CA ALA A 206 -19.21 5.16 4.74
C ALA A 206 -18.67 3.72 4.65
N SER A 207 -17.42 3.58 4.23
CA SER A 207 -16.76 2.29 4.04
C SER A 207 -16.18 1.73 5.35
N GLN A 208 -15.67 2.58 6.25
CA GLN A 208 -15.20 2.18 7.58
C GLN A 208 -16.36 1.70 8.47
N TRP A 209 -17.54 2.33 8.36
CA TRP A 209 -18.76 1.87 9.03
C TRP A 209 -19.22 0.48 8.53
N LEU A 210 -19.12 0.20 7.23
CA LEU A 210 -19.41 -1.14 6.70
C LEU A 210 -18.40 -2.18 7.20
N HIS A 211 -17.14 -1.80 7.34
CA HIS A 211 -16.09 -2.71 7.77
C HIS A 211 -16.19 -3.07 9.27
N THR A 212 -16.39 -2.08 10.16
CA THR A 212 -16.61 -2.34 11.60
C THR A 212 -17.86 -3.17 11.86
N ASN A 213 -18.94 -2.95 11.11
CA ASN A 213 -20.16 -3.77 11.24
C ASN A 213 -20.02 -5.17 10.61
N SER A 214 -19.17 -5.36 9.60
CA SER A 214 -18.90 -6.70 9.03
C SER A 214 -18.01 -7.57 9.92
N LYS A 215 -17.11 -6.97 10.71
CA LYS A 215 -16.30 -7.67 11.73
C LYS A 215 -17.15 -8.07 12.95
N ILE A 216 -18.22 -7.34 13.27
CA ILE A 216 -19.20 -7.73 14.32
C ILE A 216 -20.01 -8.97 13.92
N LEU A 217 -20.12 -9.28 12.62
CA LEU A 217 -20.82 -10.47 12.10
C LEU A 217 -19.89 -11.66 11.81
N ARG A 218 -18.59 -11.59 12.14
CA ARG A 218 -17.68 -12.73 12.14
C ARG A 218 -17.17 -12.98 13.56
N THR A 219 -17.62 -14.09 14.10
CA THR A 219 -17.32 -14.72 15.40
C THR A 219 -15.86 -14.53 15.84
N PRO A 220 -15.55 -14.32 17.14
CA PRO A 220 -14.19 -14.10 17.59
C PRO A 220 -13.32 -15.34 17.35
N CYS A 221 -12.11 -15.14 16.81
CA CYS A 221 -11.03 -16.10 17.03
C CYS A 221 -10.80 -16.16 18.54
N LEU A 222 -11.26 -17.26 19.13
CA LEU A 222 -11.01 -17.65 20.50
C LEU A 222 -9.51 -17.55 20.79
N LEU A 223 -9.18 -16.75 21.79
CA LEU A 223 -8.00 -16.95 22.61
C LEU A 223 -8.10 -18.36 23.19
N SER A 224 -7.47 -19.34 22.53
CA SER A 224 -7.25 -20.64 23.15
C SER A 224 -6.13 -20.47 24.17
N SER A 225 -6.55 -20.47 25.42
CA SER A 225 -5.78 -20.90 26.57
C SER A 225 -4.81 -22.05 26.25
N ALA A 226 -3.52 -21.82 26.48
CA ALA A 226 -2.58 -22.88 26.80
C ALA A 226 -2.10 -22.67 28.23
N SER A 227 -2.79 -23.34 29.14
CA SER A 227 -2.37 -23.66 30.50
C SER A 227 -1.14 -24.58 30.49
N GLN A 228 -0.27 -24.38 31.47
CA GLN A 228 0.44 -25.41 32.27
C GLN A 228 0.69 -26.78 31.63
N ILE A 229 1.96 -27.21 31.59
CA ILE A 229 2.50 -28.44 32.23
C ILE A 229 4.00 -28.58 31.87
N CYS A 230 4.79 -28.90 32.91
CA CYS A 230 6.24 -29.17 33.01
C CYS A 230 7.19 -27.97 32.98
#